data_AF-A0A6L8H610-F1
#
_entry.id   AF-A0A6L8H610-F1
#
_cell.length_a   1.000
_cell.length_b   1.000
_cell.length_c   1.000
_cell.angle_alpha   90.00
_cell.angle_beta   90.00
_cell.angle_gamma   90.00
#
_symmetry.space_group_name_H-M   'P 1'
#
loop_
_entity.id
_entity.type
_entity.pdbx_description
1 polymer ?
#
loop_
_entity_poly.entity_id
_entity_poly.type
_entity_poly.pdbx_seq_one_letter_code
_entity_poly.pdbx_strand_id
1 'polypeptide(L)'
;FIASRHGQPLKTTSIDMGVVRLTERVLQGDPPRATEIQQAETLIHALTQGARRELGDLTDLMLVGTAGTITSLAAVAQELPVYDPARIQNYVLELPVIRRIERDLFGKTQSQRVGMPGLEAGREGVIAAGVLILRCIMEELNAARCVVSEYGLREGVLVHLARSCRAHP
;
A
#
# COMPACT_ATOMS: atom_id res chain seq x y z
N PHE A 1 -4.26 8.22 5.24
CA PHE A 1 -3.69 7.66 6.48
C PHE A 1 -4.65 7.82 7.65
N ILE A 2 -4.66 6.84 8.53
CA ILE A 2 -5.45 6.81 9.75
C ILE A 2 -4.51 6.42 10.90
N ALA A 3 -4.47 7.21 11.96
CA ALA A 3 -3.71 6.91 13.17
C ALA A 3 -4.69 6.70 14.34
N SER A 4 -4.58 5.58 15.03
CA SER A 4 -5.42 5.20 16.15
C SER A 4 -4.57 4.73 17.33
N ARG A 5 -4.90 5.21 18.52
CA ARG A 5 -4.38 4.72 19.80
C ARG A 5 -5.55 4.48 20.73
N HIS A 6 -5.42 3.47 21.59
CA HIS A 6 -6.43 3.21 22.60
C HIS A 6 -6.61 4.44 23.50
N GLY A 7 -7.85 4.86 23.72
CA GLY A 7 -8.19 6.02 24.56
C GLY A 7 -7.88 7.39 23.95
N GLN A 8 -7.45 7.48 22.69
CA GLN A 8 -7.25 8.74 21.99
C GLN A 8 -8.23 8.89 20.81
N PRO A 9 -8.63 10.12 20.44
CA PRO A 9 -9.45 10.35 19.26
C PRO A 9 -8.72 9.89 17.99
N LEU A 10 -9.48 9.37 17.03
CA LEU A 10 -8.97 9.00 15.72
C LEU A 10 -8.42 10.23 15.00
N LYS A 11 -7.22 10.12 14.43
CA LYS A 11 -6.66 11.14 13.54
C LYS A 11 -6.59 10.62 12.12
N THR A 12 -6.99 11.44 11.17
CA THR A 12 -7.04 11.07 9.75
C THR A 12 -6.51 12.20 8.88
N THR A 13 -5.78 11.83 7.85
CA THR A 13 -5.38 12.73 6.77
C THR A 13 -5.44 11.99 5.44
N SER A 14 -5.81 12.69 4.37
CA SER A 14 -5.89 12.13 3.03
C SER A 14 -4.90 12.85 2.14
N ILE A 15 -4.02 12.10 1.50
CA ILE A 15 -3.07 12.63 0.53
C ILE A 15 -3.55 12.29 -0.88
N ASP A 16 -3.39 13.21 -1.83
CA ASP A 16 -3.71 12.95 -3.24
C ASP A 16 -2.60 12.14 -3.92
N MET A 17 -2.46 10.88 -3.47
CA MET A 17 -1.48 9.93 -3.97
C MET A 17 -2.14 8.56 -4.13
N GLY A 18 -2.30 8.15 -5.38
CA GLY A 18 -2.77 6.82 -5.74
C GLY A 18 -1.90 6.25 -6.85
N VAL A 19 -1.86 4.92 -6.95
CA VAL A 19 -1.03 4.21 -7.93
C VAL A 19 -1.27 4.68 -9.36
N VAL A 20 -2.53 4.85 -9.78
CA VAL A 20 -2.89 5.35 -11.11
C VAL A 20 -2.33 6.76 -11.34
N ARG A 21 -2.56 7.68 -10.41
CA ARG A 21 -2.07 9.05 -10.52
C ARG A 21 -0.54 9.11 -10.57
N LEU A 22 0.15 8.30 -9.77
CA LEU A 22 1.60 8.27 -9.75
C LEU A 22 2.17 7.71 -11.07
N THR A 23 1.55 6.64 -11.60
CA THR A 23 1.89 6.08 -12.91
C THR A 23 1.72 7.12 -14.01
N GLU A 24 0.55 7.76 -14.10
CA GLU A 24 0.24 8.74 -15.16
C GLU A 24 1.11 10.01 -15.07
N ARG A 25 1.38 10.52 -13.86
CA ARG A 25 2.09 11.79 -13.66
C ARG A 25 3.61 11.66 -13.73
N VAL A 26 4.18 10.52 -13.32
CA VAL A 26 5.63 10.41 -13.09
C VAL A 26 6.23 9.14 -13.68
N LEU A 27 5.64 7.97 -13.43
CA LEU A 27 6.22 6.68 -13.84
C LEU A 27 5.70 6.22 -15.21
N GLN A 28 6.03 6.97 -16.26
CA GLN A 28 5.53 6.71 -17.62
C GLN A 28 6.37 5.67 -18.40
N GLY A 29 7.63 5.48 -18.02
CA GLY A 29 8.52 4.48 -18.63
C GLY A 29 8.10 3.04 -18.35
N ASP A 30 8.38 2.16 -19.33
CA ASP A 30 8.16 0.72 -19.22
C ASP A 30 9.39 -0.10 -19.69
N PRO A 31 10.30 -0.51 -18.79
CA PRO A 31 10.29 -0.26 -17.34
C PRO A 31 10.57 1.21 -16.96
N PRO A 32 10.26 1.62 -15.71
CA PRO A 32 10.52 2.97 -15.24
C PRO A 32 12.01 3.36 -15.30
N ARG A 33 12.29 4.58 -15.74
CA ARG A 33 13.64 5.15 -15.80
C ARG A 33 14.09 5.60 -14.41
N ALA A 34 15.40 5.58 -14.15
CA ALA A 34 15.98 6.02 -12.88
C ALA A 34 15.53 7.44 -12.47
N THR A 35 15.42 8.37 -13.44
CA THR A 35 14.95 9.74 -13.18
C THR A 35 13.48 9.79 -12.76
N GLU A 36 12.63 8.95 -13.35
CA GLU A 36 11.21 8.85 -12.98
C GLU A 36 11.05 8.27 -11.57
N ILE A 37 11.85 7.26 -11.23
CA ILE A 37 11.88 6.67 -9.90
C ILE A 37 12.27 7.73 -8.86
N GLN A 38 13.36 8.46 -9.09
CA GLN A 38 13.83 9.51 -8.18
C GLN A 38 12.79 10.63 -7.97
N GLN A 39 12.10 11.04 -9.05
CA GLN A 39 11.02 12.03 -8.98
C GLN A 39 9.83 11.50 -8.17
N ALA A 40 9.45 10.24 -8.40
CA ALA A 40 8.35 9.60 -7.69
C ALA A 40 8.68 9.46 -6.19
N GLU A 41 9.88 9.01 -5.83
CA GLU A 41 10.35 8.96 -4.44
C GLU A 41 10.26 10.32 -3.76
N THR A 42 10.79 11.37 -4.41
CA THR A 42 10.77 12.74 -3.87
C THR A 42 9.35 13.20 -3.56
N LEU A 43 8.41 12.96 -4.50
CA LEU A 43 7.00 13.27 -4.32
C LEU A 43 6.38 12.45 -3.18
N ILE A 44 6.68 11.15 -3.11
CA ILE A 44 6.14 10.26 -2.09
C ILE A 44 6.60 10.67 -0.69
N HIS A 45 7.89 10.95 -0.53
CA HIS A 45 8.45 11.42 0.73
C HIS A 45 7.82 12.75 1.16
N ALA A 46 7.73 13.73 0.26
CA ALA A 46 7.15 15.04 0.58
C ALA A 46 5.68 14.92 1.07
N LEU A 47 4.86 14.13 0.39
CA LEU A 47 3.46 13.92 0.76
C LEU A 47 3.32 13.11 2.06
N THR A 48 4.15 12.09 2.25
CA THR A 48 4.14 11.25 3.47
C THR A 48 4.60 12.05 4.68
N GLN A 49 5.61 12.92 4.54
CA GLN A 49 6.05 13.84 5.58
C GLN A 49 4.99 14.89 5.94
N GLY A 50 4.24 15.39 4.95
CA GLY A 50 3.06 16.23 5.18
C GLY A 50 2.03 15.50 6.06
N ALA A 51 1.63 14.30 5.64
CA ALA A 51 0.68 13.47 6.38
C ALA A 51 1.15 13.15 7.81
N ARG A 52 2.44 12.83 7.98
CA ARG A 52 3.04 12.55 9.29
C ARG A 52 2.93 13.77 10.22
N ARG A 53 3.20 14.98 9.72
CA ARG A 53 3.07 16.22 10.50
C ARG A 53 1.64 16.46 10.97
N GLU A 54 0.65 16.20 10.12
CA GLU A 54 -0.78 16.33 10.47
C GLU A 54 -1.24 15.30 11.50
N LEU A 55 -0.77 14.06 11.41
CA LEU A 55 -1.13 13.00 12.37
C LEU A 55 -0.42 13.17 13.72
N GLY A 56 0.76 13.79 13.74
CA GLY A 56 1.56 14.02 14.93
C GLY A 56 2.39 12.80 15.33
N ASP A 57 2.33 12.41 16.61
CA ASP A 57 3.14 11.32 17.14
C ASP A 57 2.67 9.93 16.65
N LEU A 58 3.53 9.27 15.89
CA LEU A 58 3.33 7.93 15.33
C LEU A 58 4.22 6.86 15.99
N THR A 59 4.88 7.18 17.12
CA THR A 59 5.77 6.25 17.84
C THR A 59 5.01 5.01 18.34
N ASP A 60 5.59 3.82 18.29
CA ASP A 60 4.96 2.56 18.74
C ASP A 60 3.63 2.22 18.05
N LEU A 61 3.40 2.71 16.83
CA LEU A 61 2.26 2.30 16.01
C LEU A 61 2.65 1.16 15.06
N MET A 62 1.70 0.26 14.83
CA MET A 62 1.81 -0.77 13.80
C MET A 62 1.31 -0.20 12.46
N LEU A 63 2.11 -0.37 11.41
CA LEU A 63 1.67 -0.06 10.06
C LEU A 63 0.75 -1.17 9.54
N VAL A 64 -0.47 -0.79 9.15
CA VAL A 64 -1.45 -1.68 8.50
C VAL A 64 -1.75 -1.12 7.11
N GLY A 65 -1.60 -1.97 6.10
CA GLY A 65 -1.97 -1.67 4.72
C GLY A 65 -3.26 -2.38 4.34
N THR A 66 -4.08 -1.75 3.50
CA THR A 66 -5.34 -2.30 2.99
C THR A 66 -5.50 -1.97 1.50
N ALA A 67 -6.56 -2.48 0.89
CA ALA A 67 -6.93 -2.32 -0.50
C ALA A 67 -5.98 -3.02 -1.49
N GLY A 68 -6.38 -2.98 -2.76
CA GLY A 68 -5.85 -3.85 -3.80
C GLY A 68 -4.32 -3.89 -3.88
N THR A 69 -3.63 -2.74 -3.86
CA THR A 69 -2.17 -2.74 -4.01
C THR A 69 -1.48 -3.56 -2.91
N ILE A 70 -1.90 -3.38 -1.66
CA ILE A 70 -1.30 -4.08 -0.54
C ILE A 70 -1.59 -5.58 -0.63
N THR A 71 -2.83 -5.95 -0.98
CA THR A 71 -3.25 -7.35 -1.09
C THR A 71 -2.57 -8.05 -2.27
N SER A 72 -2.36 -7.36 -3.39
CA SER A 72 -1.55 -7.88 -4.51
C SER A 72 -0.08 -8.04 -4.15
N LEU A 73 0.53 -7.10 -3.42
CA LEU A 73 1.92 -7.26 -2.97
C LEU A 73 2.06 -8.43 -1.99
N ALA A 74 1.05 -8.69 -1.16
CA ALA A 74 0.99 -9.88 -0.31
C ALA A 74 0.91 -11.18 -1.12
N ALA A 75 0.10 -11.20 -2.18
CA ALA A 75 -0.01 -12.35 -3.08
C ALA A 75 1.29 -12.61 -3.85
N VAL A 76 1.91 -11.55 -4.39
CA VAL A 76 3.21 -11.62 -5.09
C VAL A 76 4.33 -12.06 -4.13
N ALA A 77 4.35 -11.52 -2.91
CA ALA A 77 5.34 -11.90 -1.89
C ALA A 77 5.29 -13.40 -1.54
N GLN A 78 4.10 -14.00 -1.61
CA GLN A 78 3.85 -15.41 -1.35
C GLN A 78 3.84 -16.29 -2.61
N GLU A 79 4.04 -15.69 -3.80
CA GLU A 79 3.97 -16.36 -5.09
C GLU A 79 2.69 -17.20 -5.27
N LEU A 80 1.54 -16.65 -4.84
CA LEU A 80 0.29 -17.39 -4.85
C LEU A 80 -0.13 -17.78 -6.29
N PRO A 81 -0.47 -19.05 -6.55
CA PRO A 81 -0.97 -19.46 -7.86
C PRO A 81 -2.39 -18.94 -8.12
N VAL A 82 -3.18 -18.76 -7.07
CA VAL A 82 -4.54 -18.22 -7.07
C VAL A 82 -4.71 -17.34 -5.84
N TYR A 83 -5.45 -16.25 -5.98
CA TYR A 83 -5.78 -15.36 -4.86
C TYR A 83 -6.49 -16.12 -3.74
N ASP A 84 -5.99 -16.00 -2.51
CA ASP A 84 -6.54 -16.66 -1.32
C ASP A 84 -6.65 -15.65 -0.17
N PRO A 85 -7.85 -15.11 0.12
CA PRO A 85 -8.04 -14.12 1.18
C PRO A 85 -7.54 -14.57 2.56
N ALA A 86 -7.60 -15.87 2.87
CA ALA A 86 -7.17 -16.40 4.16
C ALA A 86 -5.64 -16.35 4.32
N ARG A 87 -4.90 -16.44 3.20
CA ARG A 87 -3.45 -16.26 3.17
C ARG A 87 -3.02 -14.80 3.08
N ILE A 88 -3.91 -13.91 2.64
CA ILE A 88 -3.64 -12.48 2.51
C ILE A 88 -3.90 -11.73 3.82
N GLN A 89 -5.03 -12.01 4.47
CA GLN A 89 -5.38 -11.37 5.73
C GLN A 89 -4.32 -11.63 6.81
N ASN A 90 -3.88 -10.57 7.49
CA ASN A 90 -2.83 -10.58 8.51
C ASN A 90 -1.44 -11.01 8.02
N TYR A 91 -1.24 -11.20 6.71
CA TYR A 91 0.09 -11.42 6.17
C TYR A 91 1.00 -10.24 6.50
N VAL A 92 2.28 -10.51 6.78
CA VAL A 92 3.25 -9.48 7.15
C VAL A 92 4.20 -9.24 5.98
N LEU A 93 4.10 -8.06 5.39
CA LEU A 93 5.05 -7.59 4.39
C LEU A 93 6.25 -6.96 5.10
N GLU A 94 7.39 -7.63 5.02
CA GLU A 94 8.66 -7.10 5.53
C GLU A 94 9.35 -6.20 4.50
N LEU A 95 9.99 -5.12 4.96
CA LEU A 95 10.67 -4.17 4.07
C LEU A 95 11.67 -4.82 3.10
N PRO A 96 12.48 -5.84 3.49
CA PRO A 96 13.37 -6.53 2.56
C PRO A 96 12.62 -7.26 1.43
N VAL A 97 11.43 -7.80 1.71
CA VAL A 97 10.58 -8.46 0.71
C VAL A 97 10.04 -7.42 -0.27
N ILE A 98 9.58 -6.27 0.22
CA ILE A 98 9.12 -5.16 -0.62
C ILE A 98 10.24 -4.66 -1.55
N ARG A 99 11.45 -4.44 -1.03
CA ARG A 99 12.62 -4.05 -1.84
C ARG A 99 12.98 -5.10 -2.90
N ARG A 100 12.83 -6.40 -2.58
CA ARG A 100 13.03 -7.49 -3.54
C ARG A 100 12.00 -7.43 -4.66
N ILE A 101 10.72 -7.29 -4.32
CA ILE A 101 9.61 -7.21 -5.28
C ILE A 101 9.79 -5.98 -6.18
N GLU A 102 10.15 -4.83 -5.62
CA GLU A 102 10.43 -3.62 -6.38
C GLU A 102 11.54 -3.82 -7.42
N ARG A 103 12.69 -4.36 -7.00
CA ARG A 103 13.80 -4.64 -7.91
C ARG A 103 13.39 -5.56 -9.06
N ASP A 104 12.57 -6.58 -8.78
CA ASP A 104 12.09 -7.49 -9.81
C ASP A 104 11.12 -6.81 -10.78
N LEU A 105 10.18 -6.02 -10.26
CA LEU A 105 9.20 -5.28 -11.07
C LEU A 105 9.87 -4.20 -11.94
N PHE A 106 10.87 -3.50 -11.41
CA PHE A 106 11.58 -2.43 -12.14
C PHE A 106 12.52 -2.97 -13.21
N GLY A 107 12.88 -4.25 -13.14
CA GLY A 107 13.61 -4.95 -14.20
C GLY A 107 12.73 -5.48 -15.34
N LYS A 108 11.39 -5.28 -15.28
CA LYS A 108 10.42 -5.86 -16.21
C LYS A 108 9.51 -4.81 -16.84
N THR A 109 9.23 -4.99 -18.12
CA THR A 109 8.13 -4.28 -18.81
C THR A 109 6.77 -4.77 -18.30
N GLN A 110 5.70 -4.02 -18.56
CA GLN A 110 4.33 -4.43 -18.24
C GLN A 110 4.00 -5.78 -18.89
N SER A 111 4.38 -5.97 -20.15
CA SER A 111 4.18 -7.25 -20.86
C SER A 111 4.92 -8.41 -20.20
N GLN A 112 6.09 -8.17 -19.60
CA GLN A 112 6.86 -9.20 -18.89
C GLN A 112 6.31 -9.50 -17.49
N ARG A 113 5.48 -8.61 -16.94
CA ARG A 113 4.79 -8.83 -15.66
C ARG A 113 3.52 -9.68 -15.80
N VAL A 114 2.99 -9.79 -17.01
CA VAL A 114 1.80 -10.62 -17.29
C VAL A 114 2.08 -12.06 -16.87
N GLY A 115 1.21 -12.60 -16.03
CA GLY A 115 1.33 -13.98 -15.53
C GLY A 115 2.36 -14.17 -14.42
N MET A 116 2.94 -13.10 -13.86
CA MET A 116 3.74 -13.23 -12.64
C MET A 116 2.92 -13.85 -11.50
N PRO A 117 3.45 -14.83 -10.74
CA PRO A 117 2.75 -15.44 -9.61
C PRO A 117 2.25 -14.39 -8.62
N GLY A 118 1.00 -14.52 -8.20
CA GLY A 118 0.32 -13.59 -7.29
C GLY A 118 -0.08 -12.24 -7.87
N LEU A 119 0.31 -11.91 -9.11
CA LEU A 119 -0.08 -10.67 -9.76
C LEU A 119 -1.40 -10.87 -10.53
N GLU A 120 -2.46 -10.25 -10.03
CA GLU A 120 -3.78 -10.26 -10.69
C GLU A 120 -3.73 -9.52 -12.04
N ALA A 121 -4.40 -10.09 -13.04
CA ALA A 121 -4.50 -9.51 -14.38
C ALA A 121 -5.10 -8.08 -14.32
N GLY A 122 -4.53 -7.17 -15.09
CA GLY A 122 -4.91 -5.74 -15.12
C GLY A 122 -4.15 -4.88 -14.11
N ARG A 123 -3.24 -5.44 -13.32
CA ARG A 123 -2.41 -4.70 -12.35
C ARG A 123 -0.97 -4.47 -12.80
N GLU A 124 -0.57 -5.05 -13.91
CA GLU A 124 0.80 -5.02 -14.44
C GLU A 124 1.31 -3.59 -14.64
N GLY A 125 0.42 -2.68 -15.05
CA GLY A 125 0.71 -1.26 -15.27
C GLY A 125 0.84 -0.40 -14.02
N VAL A 126 0.27 -0.84 -12.88
CA VAL A 126 0.20 -0.01 -11.66
C VAL A 126 0.95 -0.60 -10.47
N ILE A 127 1.31 -1.89 -10.50
CA ILE A 127 1.95 -2.56 -9.36
C ILE A 127 3.34 -2.00 -9.04
N ALA A 128 4.09 -1.54 -10.06
CA ALA A 128 5.38 -0.88 -9.88
C ALA A 128 5.25 0.45 -9.10
N ALA A 129 4.23 1.25 -9.39
CA ALA A 129 3.93 2.44 -8.59
C ALA A 129 3.51 2.05 -7.16
N GLY A 130 2.73 0.97 -7.04
CA GLY A 130 2.26 0.46 -5.76
C GLY A 130 3.36 0.00 -4.80
N VAL A 131 4.32 -0.78 -5.29
CA VAL A 131 5.46 -1.25 -4.49
C VAL A 131 6.35 -0.07 -4.06
N LEU A 132 6.55 0.91 -4.94
CA LEU A 132 7.33 2.11 -4.66
C LEU A 132 6.68 2.95 -3.54
N ILE A 133 5.37 3.19 -3.63
CA ILE A 133 4.60 3.90 -2.60
C ILE A 133 4.75 3.20 -1.25
N LEU A 134 4.53 1.87 -1.21
CA LEU A 134 4.63 1.14 0.05
C LEU A 134 6.05 1.19 0.63
N ARG A 135 7.09 0.99 -0.19
CA ARG A 135 8.48 1.07 0.28
C ARG A 135 8.77 2.44 0.89
N CYS A 136 8.51 3.52 0.16
CA CYS A 136 8.81 4.88 0.64
C CYS A 136 8.04 5.21 1.91
N ILE A 137 6.77 4.78 2.03
CA ILE A 137 5.99 4.95 3.27
C ILE A 137 6.63 4.16 4.43
N MET A 138 7.02 2.91 4.20
CA MET A 138 7.67 2.09 5.22
C MET A 138 8.99 2.72 5.69
N GLU A 139 9.79 3.25 4.77
CA GLU A 139 11.05 3.92 5.08
C GLU A 139 10.83 5.24 5.84
N GLU A 140 9.91 6.09 5.37
CA GLU A 140 9.59 7.37 6.01
C GLU A 140 9.03 7.20 7.43
N LEU A 141 8.28 6.12 7.67
CA LEU A 141 7.70 5.80 8.97
C LEU A 141 8.62 4.92 9.84
N ASN A 142 9.82 4.54 9.37
CA ASN A 142 10.70 3.57 10.00
C ASN A 142 10.00 2.22 10.33
N ALA A 143 9.03 1.83 9.52
CA ALA A 143 8.26 0.61 9.68
C ALA A 143 8.96 -0.56 8.99
N ALA A 144 9.51 -1.49 9.77
CA ALA A 144 10.11 -2.71 9.23
C ALA A 144 9.06 -3.69 8.64
N ARG A 145 7.81 -3.56 9.08
CA ARG A 145 6.70 -4.48 8.77
C ARG A 145 5.42 -3.71 8.46
N CYS A 146 4.66 -4.21 7.50
CA CYS A 146 3.31 -3.77 7.18
C CYS A 146 2.36 -4.98 7.27
N VAL A 147 1.37 -4.92 8.15
CA VAL A 147 0.35 -5.97 8.26
C VAL A 147 -0.74 -5.73 7.23
N VAL A 148 -1.13 -6.78 6.52
CA VAL A 148 -2.11 -6.70 5.43
C VAL A 148 -3.52 -6.93 5.96
N SER A 149 -4.46 -6.09 5.53
CA SER A 149 -5.89 -6.21 5.79
C SER A 149 -6.66 -6.28 4.48
N GLU A 150 -7.41 -7.36 4.27
CA GLU A 150 -8.41 -7.50 3.21
C GLU A 150 -9.57 -6.52 3.42
N TYR A 151 -9.87 -6.19 4.66
CA TYR A 151 -10.95 -5.28 5.00
C TYR A 151 -10.52 -3.84 4.80
N GLY A 152 -11.42 -3.06 4.19
CA GLY A 152 -11.23 -1.65 3.89
C GLY A 152 -12.53 -0.87 4.10
N LEU A 153 -12.82 0.03 3.15
CA LEU A 153 -13.92 0.98 3.29
C LEU A 153 -15.29 0.30 3.35
N ARG A 154 -15.53 -0.72 2.54
CA ARG A 154 -16.84 -1.40 2.45
C ARG A 154 -17.20 -2.06 3.77
N GLU A 155 -16.25 -2.77 4.36
CA GLU A 155 -16.41 -3.46 5.64
C GLU A 155 -16.51 -2.43 6.79
N GLY A 156 -15.74 -1.35 6.72
CA GLY A 156 -15.83 -0.24 7.66
C GLY A 156 -17.22 0.40 7.69
N VAL A 157 -17.84 0.64 6.52
CA VAL A 157 -19.22 1.16 6.41
C VAL A 157 -20.22 0.15 6.99
N LEU A 158 -20.07 -1.14 6.68
CA LEU A 158 -20.96 -2.18 7.23
C LEU A 158 -20.92 -2.22 8.76
N VAL A 159 -19.73 -2.18 9.35
CA VAL A 159 -19.55 -2.14 10.81
C VAL A 159 -20.14 -0.87 11.41
N HIS A 160 -19.96 0.28 10.75
CA HIS A 160 -20.55 1.54 11.19
C HIS A 160 -22.08 1.45 11.23
N LEU A 161 -22.71 1.02 10.13
CA LEU A 161 -24.17 0.87 10.05
C LEU A 161 -24.71 -0.12 11.08
N ALA A 162 -24.06 -1.28 11.24
CA ALA A 162 -24.49 -2.29 12.21
C ALA A 162 -24.44 -1.79 13.67
N ARG A 163 -23.45 -0.94 14.01
CA ARG A 163 -23.34 -0.31 15.33
C ARG A 163 -24.42 0.77 15.53
N SER A 164 -24.66 1.58 14.50
CA SER A 164 -25.69 2.63 14.53
C SER A 164 -27.10 2.06 14.67
N CYS A 165 -27.42 0.95 13.99
CA CYS A 165 -28.72 0.27 14.14
C CYS A 165 -28.92 -0.32 15.54
N ARG A 166 -27.86 -0.80 16.21
CA ARG A 166 -27.95 -1.30 17.59
C ARG A 166 -28.09 -0.19 18.63
N ALA A 167 -27.78 1.05 18.27
CA ALA A 167 -27.87 2.21 19.15
C ALA A 167 -29.26 2.91 19.12
N HIS A 168 -30.19 2.45 18.27
CA HIS A 168 -31.59 2.88 18.25
C HIS A 168 -32.49 1.66 18.50
N PRO A 169 -32.98 1.46 19.73
CA PRO A 169 -33.97 0.42 20.03
C PRO A 169 -35.32 0.72 19.38
#